data_AF-A0A127SFQ4-F1
#
_entry.id   AF-A0A127SFQ4-F1
#
_cell.length_a   1.000
_cell.length_b   1.000
_cell.length_c   1.000
_cell.angle_alpha   90.00
_cell.angle_beta   90.00
_cell.angle_gamma   90.00
#
_symmetry.space_group_name_H-M   'P 1'
#
loop_
_entity.id
_entity.type
_entity.pdbx_description
1 polymer ?
#
loop_
_entity_poly.entity_id
_entity_poly.type
_entity_poly.pdbx_seq_one_letter_code
_entity_poly.pdbx_strand_id
1 'polypeptide(L)'
;MKGDLGSSGCLRAVEGAARAETLYAALEGESIVIANAIVRKSLSAGGYDEVPLSSLLEAPTVRECIERIIRDGERFVALYNATLETYRSEHKIKNPANPFPNMTVTVDEIEMPLWEIAKGSRKGVIVKRGGESLPSSLIAPRGSIVTLLLRGVCSDLFIHGIGGGKYDQFVNAFAEAYWESPLPRFVVASATEYLFPERVREFLHAREVKGKYKEMVSHTASFLGTGIFSYEDENTLAPLLQRRGELLPRMQG
;
A
#
# COMPACT_ATOMS: atom_id res chain seq x y z
N MET A 1 -27.36 -17.38 -14.20
CA MET A 1 -28.09 -16.43 -13.33
C MET A 1 -27.11 -15.32 -12.97
N LYS A 2 -27.30 -14.09 -13.45
CA LYS A 2 -26.48 -12.96 -12.98
C LYS A 2 -27.05 -12.59 -11.60
N GLY A 3 -26.36 -13.00 -10.53
CA GLY A 3 -26.73 -12.57 -9.18
C GLY A 3 -26.42 -11.08 -9.01
N ASP A 4 -27.33 -10.36 -8.36
CA ASP A 4 -27.08 -9.00 -7.88
C ASP A 4 -26.63 -9.03 -6.40
N LEU A 5 -26.21 -7.87 -5.87
CA LEU A 5 -25.75 -7.77 -4.48
C LEU A 5 -26.83 -8.19 -3.46
N GLY A 6 -28.10 -7.90 -3.75
CA GLY A 6 -29.22 -8.23 -2.86
C GLY A 6 -29.48 -9.74 -2.78
N SER A 7 -29.62 -10.39 -3.94
CA SER A 7 -29.77 -11.84 -4.06
C SER A 7 -28.55 -12.62 -3.55
N SER A 8 -27.39 -11.98 -3.43
CA SER A 8 -26.18 -12.56 -2.84
C SER A 8 -26.11 -12.40 -1.31
N GLY A 9 -27.04 -11.67 -0.69
CA GLY A 9 -27.06 -11.42 0.76
C GLY A 9 -26.19 -10.23 1.20
N CYS A 10 -25.73 -9.38 0.28
CA CYS A 10 -24.89 -8.21 0.57
C CYS A 10 -25.73 -6.97 0.91
N LEU A 11 -26.70 -7.09 1.82
CA LEU A 11 -27.70 -6.02 2.07
C LEU A 11 -27.06 -4.67 2.42
N ARG A 12 -26.02 -4.65 3.26
CA ARG A 12 -25.25 -3.44 3.58
C ARG A 12 -24.62 -2.76 2.36
N ALA A 13 -24.14 -3.56 1.39
CA ALA A 13 -23.55 -3.02 0.17
C ALA A 13 -24.63 -2.42 -0.75
N VAL A 14 -25.82 -3.02 -0.80
CA VAL A 14 -26.98 -2.47 -1.52
C VAL A 14 -27.38 -1.12 -0.95
N GLU A 15 -27.53 -1.02 0.38
CA GLU A 15 -27.84 0.24 1.07
C GLU A 15 -26.75 1.30 0.87
N GLY A 16 -25.47 0.89 0.92
CA GLY A 16 -24.34 1.76 0.64
C GLY A 16 -24.38 2.32 -0.78
N ALA A 17 -24.65 1.47 -1.77
CA ALA A 17 -24.75 1.86 -3.18
C ALA A 17 -25.93 2.82 -3.42
N ALA A 18 -27.10 2.54 -2.87
CA ALA A 18 -28.28 3.41 -3.01
C ALA A 18 -28.04 4.81 -2.39
N ARG A 19 -27.35 4.88 -1.25
CA ARG A 19 -26.95 6.16 -0.65
C ARG A 19 -25.95 6.92 -1.52
N ALA A 20 -24.95 6.22 -2.07
CA ALA A 20 -23.99 6.82 -2.98
C ALA A 20 -24.69 7.36 -4.25
N GLU A 21 -25.59 6.59 -4.85
CA GLU A 21 -26.38 6.99 -6.02
C GLU A 21 -27.18 8.27 -5.76
N THR A 22 -27.87 8.33 -4.61
CA THR A 22 -28.62 9.53 -4.20
C THR A 22 -27.72 10.77 -4.11
N LEU A 23 -26.51 10.61 -3.53
CA LEU A 23 -25.56 11.72 -3.43
C LEU A 23 -25.00 12.14 -4.79
N TYR A 24 -24.68 11.18 -5.67
CA TYR A 24 -24.21 11.49 -7.03
C TYR A 24 -25.27 12.23 -7.84
N ALA A 25 -26.55 11.85 -7.72
CA ALA A 25 -27.65 12.53 -8.40
C ALA A 25 -27.77 14.00 -7.96
N ALA A 26 -27.48 14.31 -6.69
CA ALA A 26 -27.49 15.68 -6.17
C ALA A 26 -26.27 16.51 -6.59
N LEU A 27 -25.26 15.90 -7.23
CA LEU A 27 -24.01 16.54 -7.67
C LEU A 27 -23.93 16.63 -9.20
N GLU A 28 -25.09 16.68 -9.87
CA GLU A 28 -25.16 16.86 -11.31
C GLU A 28 -24.47 18.16 -11.74
N GLY A 29 -23.59 18.08 -12.74
CA GLY A 29 -22.78 19.20 -13.22
C GLY A 29 -21.42 19.37 -12.54
N GLU A 30 -21.17 18.71 -11.41
CA GLU A 30 -19.84 18.69 -10.80
C GLU A 30 -18.86 17.81 -11.57
N SER A 31 -17.57 18.13 -11.46
CA SER A 31 -16.54 17.24 -12.00
C SER A 31 -16.56 15.90 -11.24
N ILE A 32 -16.31 14.80 -11.96
CA ILE A 32 -16.31 13.45 -11.35
C ILE A 32 -15.36 13.33 -10.16
N VAL A 33 -14.26 14.08 -10.15
CA VAL A 33 -13.27 14.08 -9.06
C VAL A 33 -13.86 14.73 -7.81
N ILE A 34 -14.50 15.89 -7.96
CA ILE A 34 -15.17 16.62 -6.86
C ILE A 34 -16.34 15.79 -6.35
N ALA A 35 -17.18 15.28 -7.25
CA ALA A 35 -18.32 14.44 -6.88
C ALA A 35 -17.86 13.20 -6.08
N ASN A 36 -16.83 12.49 -6.56
CA ASN A 36 -16.25 11.36 -5.84
C ASN A 36 -15.72 11.75 -4.44
N ALA A 37 -15.06 12.89 -4.30
CA ALA A 37 -14.57 13.35 -3.00
C ALA A 37 -15.72 13.64 -2.02
N ILE A 38 -16.76 14.35 -2.48
CA ILE A 38 -17.94 14.68 -1.67
C ILE A 38 -18.70 13.42 -1.24
N VAL A 39 -18.94 12.49 -2.18
CA VAL A 39 -19.64 11.24 -1.89
C VAL A 39 -18.84 10.39 -0.90
N ARG A 40 -17.53 10.22 -1.12
CA ARG A 40 -16.67 9.49 -0.18
C ARG A 40 -16.69 10.11 1.21
N LYS A 41 -16.53 11.43 1.33
CA LYS A 41 -16.55 12.14 2.61
C LYS A 41 -17.89 11.96 3.32
N SER A 42 -18.99 12.12 2.60
CA SER A 42 -20.35 11.96 3.15
C SER A 42 -20.66 10.55 3.65
N LEU A 43 -20.02 9.52 3.06
CA LEU A 43 -20.21 8.12 3.42
C LEU A 43 -19.13 7.58 4.37
N SER A 44 -18.06 8.34 4.61
CA SER A 44 -16.97 7.93 5.50
C SER A 44 -17.28 8.34 6.93
N ALA A 45 -16.95 7.47 7.89
CA ALA A 45 -17.16 7.72 9.31
C ALA A 45 -16.13 8.69 9.94
N GLY A 46 -15.23 9.28 9.14
CA GLY A 46 -14.06 10.00 9.63
C GLY A 46 -14.17 11.53 9.57
N GLY A 47 -13.56 12.20 10.53
CA GLY A 47 -13.36 13.65 10.55
C GLY A 47 -12.03 14.06 9.91
N TYR A 48 -11.77 13.65 8.68
CA TYR A 48 -10.56 14.04 7.93
C TYR A 48 -10.91 15.00 6.79
N ASP A 49 -9.95 15.85 6.44
CA ASP A 49 -10.04 16.70 5.27
C ASP A 49 -9.42 16.04 4.04
N GLU A 50 -10.09 16.15 2.90
CA GLU A 50 -9.55 15.75 1.61
C GLU A 50 -8.99 16.99 0.92
N VAL A 51 -7.67 17.06 0.78
CA VAL A 51 -7.00 18.13 0.05
C VAL A 51 -6.56 17.59 -1.32
N PRO A 52 -7.04 18.16 -2.44
CA PRO A 52 -6.57 17.76 -3.76
C PRO A 52 -5.06 17.97 -3.90
N LEU A 53 -4.36 17.02 -4.51
CA LEU A 53 -2.92 17.15 -4.75
C LEU A 53 -2.60 18.42 -5.56
N SER A 54 -3.43 18.78 -6.54
CA SER A 54 -3.27 20.03 -7.30
C SER A 54 -3.25 21.27 -6.40
N SER A 55 -4.09 21.31 -5.37
CA SER A 55 -4.11 22.42 -4.40
C SER A 55 -2.85 22.43 -3.52
N LEU A 56 -2.32 21.25 -3.14
CA LEU A 56 -1.05 21.16 -2.43
C LEU A 56 0.13 21.65 -3.29
N LEU A 57 0.12 21.33 -4.59
CA LEU A 57 1.17 21.76 -5.53
C LEU A 57 1.19 23.28 -5.73
N GLU A 58 0.08 23.97 -5.47
CA GLU A 58 0.02 25.43 -5.51
C GLU A 58 0.62 26.08 -4.26
N ALA A 59 0.84 25.35 -3.16
CA ALA A 59 1.44 25.91 -1.96
C ALA A 59 2.86 26.45 -2.26
N PRO A 60 3.22 27.67 -1.80
CA PRO A 60 4.51 28.29 -2.13
C PRO A 60 5.72 27.39 -1.80
N THR A 61 5.73 26.76 -0.63
CA THR A 61 6.80 25.86 -0.19
C THR A 61 6.95 24.63 -1.10
N VAL A 62 5.84 24.07 -1.58
CA VAL A 62 5.86 22.91 -2.47
C VAL A 62 6.36 23.32 -3.85
N ARG A 63 5.91 24.47 -4.37
CA ARG A 63 6.42 25.05 -5.63
C ARG A 63 7.92 25.30 -5.57
N GLU A 64 8.39 25.96 -4.51
CA GLU A 64 9.82 26.23 -4.33
C GLU A 64 10.64 24.93 -4.27
N CYS A 65 10.12 23.91 -3.58
CA CYS A 65 10.77 22.60 -3.53
C CYS A 65 10.89 21.96 -4.92
N ILE A 66 9.81 21.99 -5.72
CA ILE A 66 9.82 21.46 -7.09
C ILE A 66 10.79 22.26 -7.99
N GLU A 67 10.80 23.58 -7.89
CA GLU A 67 11.72 24.43 -8.66
C GLU A 67 13.18 24.13 -8.31
N ARG A 68 13.50 23.91 -7.02
CA ARG A 68 14.84 23.48 -6.58
C ARG A 68 15.20 22.11 -7.16
N ILE A 69 14.27 21.15 -7.17
CA ILE A 69 14.47 19.83 -7.79
C ILE A 69 14.78 19.97 -9.29
N ILE A 70 14.06 20.84 -10.01
CA ILE A 70 14.29 21.07 -11.45
C ILE A 70 15.67 21.70 -11.68
N ARG A 71 16.05 22.71 -10.88
CA ARG A 71 17.36 23.37 -10.99
C ARG A 71 18.52 22.43 -10.66
N ASP A 72 18.34 21.52 -9.71
CA ASP A 72 19.33 20.51 -9.32
C ASP A 72 19.18 19.20 -10.12
N GLY A 73 18.54 19.25 -11.29
CA GLY A 73 18.06 18.06 -12.01
C GLY A 73 19.14 17.02 -12.32
N GLU A 74 20.37 17.46 -12.62
CA GLU A 74 21.49 16.54 -12.89
C GLU A 74 21.88 15.72 -11.66
N ARG A 75 22.12 16.39 -10.53
CA ARG A 75 22.42 15.72 -9.25
C ARG A 75 21.23 14.88 -8.78
N PHE A 76 20.01 15.43 -8.89
CA PHE A 76 18.78 14.77 -8.49
C PHE A 76 18.61 13.43 -9.20
N VAL A 77 18.67 13.43 -10.54
CA VAL A 77 18.45 12.23 -11.35
C VAL A 77 19.60 11.23 -11.22
N ALA A 78 20.84 11.70 -11.09
CA ALA A 78 21.99 10.82 -10.84
C ALA A 78 21.81 10.04 -9.52
N LEU A 79 21.47 10.74 -8.42
CA LEU A 79 21.23 10.11 -7.13
C LEU A 79 19.99 9.21 -7.14
N TYR A 80 18.93 9.64 -7.84
CA TYR A 80 17.70 8.85 -7.98
C TYR A 80 17.96 7.50 -8.65
N ASN A 81 18.62 7.51 -9.81
CA ASN A 81 18.95 6.30 -10.56
C ASN A 81 19.93 5.41 -9.78
N ALA A 82 20.97 5.98 -9.16
CA ALA A 82 21.94 5.22 -8.35
C ALA A 82 21.28 4.55 -7.14
N THR A 83 20.36 5.26 -6.47
CA THR A 83 19.59 4.71 -5.35
C THR A 83 18.68 3.57 -5.81
N LEU A 84 18.03 3.70 -6.98
CA LEU A 84 17.21 2.63 -7.54
C LEU A 84 18.03 1.37 -7.81
N GLU A 85 19.21 1.48 -8.41
CA GLU A 85 20.05 0.31 -8.68
C GLU A 85 20.52 -0.38 -7.40
N THR A 86 20.93 0.41 -6.40
CA THR A 86 21.30 -0.11 -5.08
C THR A 86 20.12 -0.86 -4.44
N TYR A 87 18.95 -0.21 -4.41
CA TYR A 87 17.74 -0.79 -3.84
C TYR A 87 17.33 -2.09 -4.55
N ARG A 88 17.38 -2.13 -5.89
CA ARG A 88 17.05 -3.35 -6.65
C ARG A 88 18.03 -4.48 -6.38
N SER A 89 19.32 -4.17 -6.29
CA SER A 89 20.37 -5.15 -5.97
C SER A 89 20.12 -5.79 -4.60
N GLU A 90 19.91 -4.98 -3.57
CA GLU A 90 19.66 -5.42 -2.19
C GLU A 90 18.38 -6.27 -2.08
N HIS A 91 17.32 -5.87 -2.79
CA HIS A 91 16.02 -6.54 -2.75
C HIS A 91 15.84 -7.63 -3.82
N LYS A 92 16.90 -7.94 -4.58
CA LYS A 92 16.92 -8.95 -5.66
C LYS A 92 15.81 -8.73 -6.71
N ILE A 93 15.52 -7.48 -7.02
CA ILE A 93 14.49 -7.08 -8.00
C ILE A 93 15.08 -7.14 -9.40
N LYS A 94 14.50 -8.00 -10.25
CA LYS A 94 14.97 -8.20 -11.64
C LYS A 94 14.29 -7.29 -12.67
N ASN A 95 13.07 -6.83 -12.39
CA ASN A 95 12.32 -5.99 -13.32
C ASN A 95 12.76 -4.53 -13.15
N PRO A 96 13.37 -3.90 -14.17
CA PRO A 96 13.82 -2.50 -14.08
C PRO A 96 12.67 -1.50 -13.92
N ALA A 97 11.41 -1.88 -14.20
CA ALA A 97 10.27 -1.02 -13.92
C ALA A 97 9.91 -0.94 -12.42
N ASN A 98 10.46 -1.84 -11.58
CA ASN A 98 10.14 -1.95 -10.16
C ASN A 98 11.33 -1.50 -9.29
N PRO A 99 11.13 -0.78 -8.17
CA PRO A 99 9.86 -0.18 -7.74
C PRO A 99 9.39 0.96 -8.66
N PHE A 100 10.35 1.62 -9.32
CA PHE A 100 10.13 2.67 -10.32
C PHE A 100 11.15 2.48 -11.44
N PRO A 101 10.89 2.97 -12.67
CA PRO A 101 11.89 2.99 -13.74
C PRO A 101 12.96 4.05 -13.46
N ASN A 102 14.15 3.84 -14.01
CA ASN A 102 15.18 4.87 -14.09
C ASN A 102 14.74 5.98 -15.03
N MET A 103 15.22 7.18 -14.78
CA MET A 103 15.05 8.30 -15.70
C MET A 103 16.09 8.25 -16.82
N THR A 104 15.67 8.67 -18.01
CA THR A 104 16.53 8.74 -19.18
C THR A 104 17.50 9.93 -19.06
N VAL A 105 18.79 9.67 -19.31
CA VAL A 105 19.83 10.71 -19.32
C VAL A 105 20.60 10.60 -20.63
N THR A 106 20.69 11.71 -21.36
CA THR A 106 21.49 11.84 -22.59
C THR A 106 22.61 12.86 -22.38
N VAL A 107 23.36 13.13 -23.46
CA VAL A 107 24.41 14.15 -23.48
C VAL A 107 23.84 15.55 -23.25
N ASP A 108 22.65 15.85 -23.77
CA ASP A 108 22.09 17.20 -23.76
C ASP A 108 20.88 17.34 -22.82
N GLU A 109 20.21 16.23 -22.50
CA GLU A 109 18.89 16.23 -21.86
C GLU A 109 18.79 15.25 -20.70
N ILE A 110 18.01 15.63 -19.70
CA ILE A 110 17.73 14.86 -18.49
C ILE A 110 16.22 14.77 -18.31
N GLU A 111 15.69 13.54 -18.30
CA GLU A 111 14.29 13.28 -17.92
C GLU A 111 14.14 13.45 -16.41
N MET A 112 13.21 14.29 -15.99
CA MET A 112 12.86 14.45 -14.58
C MET A 112 11.70 13.52 -14.21
N PRO A 113 11.65 13.02 -12.95
CA PRO A 113 10.51 12.27 -12.44
C PRO A 113 9.34 13.22 -12.08
N LEU A 114 8.96 14.08 -13.03
CA LEU A 114 7.95 15.12 -12.93
C LEU A 114 7.09 15.12 -14.20
N TRP A 115 5.83 15.50 -14.05
CA TRP A 115 4.89 15.75 -15.13
C TRP A 115 4.67 17.24 -15.31
N GLU A 116 4.76 17.70 -16.54
CA GLU A 116 4.17 18.95 -16.98
C GLU A 116 2.70 18.70 -17.36
N ILE A 117 1.78 19.41 -16.71
CA ILE A 117 0.35 19.30 -16.96
C ILE A 117 -0.15 20.55 -17.67
N ALA A 118 -0.52 20.38 -18.94
CA ALA A 118 -1.08 21.44 -19.76
C ALA A 118 -2.27 20.92 -20.57
N LYS A 119 -3.38 21.66 -20.53
CA LYS A 119 -4.60 21.40 -21.32
C LYS A 119 -5.10 19.94 -21.23
N GLY A 120 -5.07 19.35 -20.03
CA GLY A 120 -5.50 17.97 -19.79
C GLY A 120 -4.52 16.88 -20.23
N SER A 121 -3.36 17.24 -20.78
CA SER A 121 -2.28 16.30 -21.13
C SER A 121 -1.17 16.33 -20.08
N ARG A 122 -0.50 15.19 -19.89
CA ARG A 122 0.68 15.05 -19.02
C ARG A 122 1.88 14.70 -19.90
N LYS A 123 2.97 15.46 -19.80
CA LYS A 123 4.23 15.21 -20.51
C LYS A 123 5.38 15.14 -19.53
N GLY A 124 6.34 14.26 -19.76
CA GLY A 124 7.52 14.19 -18.89
C GLY A 124 8.31 15.49 -18.97
N VAL A 125 8.76 16.01 -17.83
CA VAL A 125 9.62 17.20 -17.81
C VAL A 125 11.02 16.79 -18.27
N ILE A 126 11.55 17.51 -19.25
CA ILE A 126 12.93 17.34 -19.75
C ILE A 126 13.68 18.63 -19.50
N VAL A 127 14.85 18.53 -18.88
CA VAL A 127 15.73 19.66 -18.59
C VAL A 127 16.97 19.55 -19.46
N LYS A 128 17.38 20.65 -20.10
CA LYS A 128 18.65 20.73 -20.84
C LYS A 128 19.80 20.91 -19.87
N ARG A 129 20.93 20.24 -20.11
CA ARG A 129 22.14 20.45 -19.30
C ARG A 129 22.57 21.92 -19.35
N GLY A 130 22.79 22.51 -18.17
CA GLY A 130 23.13 23.93 -18.03
C GLY A 130 21.99 24.92 -18.33
N GLY A 131 20.76 24.44 -18.57
CA GLY A 131 19.59 25.28 -18.78
C GLY A 131 18.79 25.50 -17.50
N GLU A 132 18.35 26.74 -17.26
CA GLU A 132 17.56 27.12 -16.08
C GLU A 132 16.05 27.31 -16.36
N SER A 133 15.58 26.97 -17.57
CA SER A 133 14.20 27.28 -17.94
C SER A 133 13.22 26.42 -17.14
N LEU A 134 12.48 27.05 -16.23
CA LEU A 134 11.36 26.44 -15.54
C LEU A 134 10.13 26.40 -16.48
N PRO A 135 9.34 25.32 -16.44
CA PRO A 135 8.08 25.27 -17.16
C PRO A 135 7.09 26.33 -16.63
N SER A 136 6.28 26.92 -17.51
CA SER A 136 5.28 27.93 -17.13
C SER A 136 3.91 27.33 -16.76
N SER A 137 3.77 26.00 -16.82
CA SER A 137 2.52 25.28 -16.54
C SER A 137 2.63 24.47 -15.24
N LEU A 138 1.54 23.81 -14.83
CA LEU A 138 1.51 23.08 -13.57
C LEU A 138 2.46 21.88 -13.60
N ILE A 139 3.43 21.87 -12.69
CA ILE A 139 4.31 20.73 -12.49
C ILE A 139 3.80 19.85 -11.36
N ALA A 140 3.66 18.57 -11.66
CA ALA A 140 3.23 17.56 -10.70
C ALA A 140 4.29 16.46 -10.53
N PRO A 141 4.54 15.99 -9.30
CA PRO A 141 5.45 14.89 -9.07
C PRO A 141 4.96 13.58 -9.70
N ARG A 142 5.90 12.74 -10.16
CA ARG A 142 5.64 11.39 -10.65
C ARG A 142 6.11 10.35 -9.63
N GLY A 143 5.29 9.33 -9.41
CA GLY A 143 5.69 8.14 -8.66
C GLY A 143 6.19 8.47 -7.24
N SER A 144 7.41 8.02 -6.94
CA SER A 144 8.11 8.22 -5.66
C SER A 144 8.21 9.68 -5.23
N ILE A 145 8.24 10.64 -6.15
CA ILE A 145 8.38 12.06 -5.80
C ILE A 145 7.12 12.60 -5.12
N VAL A 146 5.96 12.00 -5.40
CA VAL A 146 4.72 12.35 -4.70
C VAL A 146 4.90 12.08 -3.20
N THR A 147 5.38 10.88 -2.88
CA THR A 147 5.68 10.44 -1.52
C THR A 147 6.79 11.27 -0.88
N LEU A 148 7.85 11.57 -1.63
CA LEU A 148 8.95 12.42 -1.15
C LEU A 148 8.44 13.80 -0.69
N LEU A 149 7.63 14.47 -1.51
CA LEU A 149 7.08 15.79 -1.20
C LEU A 149 6.05 15.73 -0.06
N LEU A 150 5.11 14.80 -0.11
CA LEU A 150 4.08 14.70 0.93
C LEU A 150 4.68 14.38 2.31
N ARG A 151 5.74 13.56 2.35
CA ARG A 151 6.43 13.23 3.59
C ARG A 151 7.40 14.32 4.02
N GLY A 152 8.23 14.83 3.12
CA GLY A 152 9.26 15.80 3.47
C GLY A 152 8.72 17.20 3.76
N VAL A 153 7.57 17.57 3.18
CA VAL A 153 7.06 18.94 3.22
C VAL A 153 5.71 19.04 3.91
N CYS A 154 4.85 18.02 3.79
CA CYS A 154 3.43 18.16 4.16
C CYS A 154 3.00 17.35 5.40
N SER A 155 3.87 16.53 6.02
CA SER A 155 3.43 15.65 7.11
C SER A 155 4.54 15.26 8.09
N ASP A 156 4.19 15.17 9.37
CA ASP A 156 5.04 14.56 10.41
C ASP A 156 4.87 13.03 10.51
N LEU A 157 3.76 12.52 9.98
CA LEU A 157 3.43 11.10 9.89
C LEU A 157 2.66 10.84 8.60
N PHE A 158 3.11 9.85 7.83
CA PHE A 158 2.48 9.49 6.57
C PHE A 158 1.86 8.09 6.64
N ILE A 159 0.58 7.98 6.31
CA ILE A 159 -0.13 6.69 6.28
C ILE A 159 -0.31 6.26 4.84
N HIS A 160 0.19 5.08 4.50
CA HIS A 160 0.07 4.49 3.17
C HIS A 160 -0.68 3.15 3.24
N GLY A 161 -1.36 2.77 2.16
CA GLY A 161 -1.94 1.43 2.01
C GLY A 161 -0.87 0.33 1.86
N ILE A 162 -1.29 -0.94 1.93
CA ILE A 162 -0.40 -2.12 1.82
C ILE A 162 0.53 -2.06 0.60
N GLY A 163 0.04 -1.58 -0.54
CA GLY A 163 0.84 -1.48 -1.76
C GLY A 163 2.00 -0.47 -1.67
N GLY A 164 1.94 0.49 -0.75
CA GLY A 164 2.86 1.62 -0.64
C GLY A 164 4.16 1.34 0.12
N GLY A 165 4.14 0.39 1.07
CA GLY A 165 5.24 0.24 2.02
C GLY A 165 6.61 -0.06 1.41
N LYS A 166 6.65 -0.81 0.31
CA LYS A 166 7.89 -1.07 -0.44
C LYS A 166 8.39 0.16 -1.18
N TYR A 167 7.48 1.02 -1.66
CA TYR A 167 7.86 2.24 -2.35
C TYR A 167 8.46 3.25 -1.40
N ASP A 168 7.89 3.38 -0.20
CA ASP A 168 8.39 4.26 0.86
C ASP A 168 9.79 3.88 1.39
N GLN A 169 10.15 2.59 1.35
CA GLN A 169 11.50 2.13 1.70
C GLN A 169 12.54 2.70 0.73
N PHE A 170 12.27 2.64 -0.58
CA PHE A 170 13.11 3.30 -1.58
C PHE A 170 13.14 4.82 -1.36
N VAL A 171 11.99 5.45 -1.10
CA VAL A 171 11.93 6.90 -0.92
C VAL A 171 12.75 7.35 0.31
N ASN A 172 12.82 6.55 1.39
CA ASN A 172 13.70 6.83 2.52
C ASN A 172 15.17 6.86 2.10
N ALA A 173 15.64 5.82 1.42
CA ALA A 173 17.02 5.74 0.96
C ALA A 173 17.36 6.90 0.01
N PHE A 174 16.42 7.28 -0.85
CA PHE A 174 16.61 8.39 -1.78
C PHE A 174 16.66 9.75 -1.05
N ALA A 175 15.82 9.96 -0.04
CA ALA A 175 15.85 11.19 0.75
C ALA A 175 17.16 11.33 1.54
N GLU A 176 17.68 10.24 2.10
CA GLU A 176 19.00 10.23 2.75
C GLU A 176 20.12 10.58 1.76
N ALA A 177 20.04 10.10 0.51
CA ALA A 177 21.03 10.41 -0.52
C ALA A 177 20.93 11.86 -1.05
N TYR A 178 19.72 12.38 -1.22
CA TYR A 178 19.49 13.67 -1.89
C TYR A 178 19.39 14.87 -0.92
N TRP A 179 18.56 14.73 0.11
CA TRP A 179 18.33 15.75 1.13
C TRP A 179 19.24 15.61 2.34
N GLU A 180 20.03 14.54 2.42
CA GLU A 180 20.95 14.28 3.54
C GLU A 180 20.22 14.28 4.90
N SER A 181 18.94 13.92 4.86
CA SER A 181 18.04 13.93 6.00
C SER A 181 17.03 12.79 5.90
N PRO A 182 16.72 12.10 7.01
CA PRO A 182 15.65 11.13 7.02
C PRO A 182 14.29 11.80 6.82
N LEU A 183 13.35 11.07 6.23
CA LEU A 183 11.95 11.51 6.14
C LEU A 183 11.18 11.23 7.43
N PRO A 184 10.10 12.00 7.69
CA PRO A 184 9.11 11.65 8.69
C PRO A 184 8.60 10.21 8.52
N ARG A 185 8.28 9.55 9.63
CA ARG A 185 7.93 8.12 9.63
C ARG A 185 6.68 7.88 8.79
N PHE A 186 6.62 6.68 8.20
CA PHE A 186 5.40 6.21 7.55
C PHE A 186 4.87 4.94 8.23
N VAL A 187 3.57 4.75 8.15
CA VAL A 187 2.86 3.55 8.60
C VAL A 187 2.12 2.94 7.44
N VAL A 188 2.21 1.62 7.31
CA VAL A 188 1.36 0.87 6.39
C VAL A 188 0.13 0.42 7.16
N ALA A 189 -1.03 0.92 6.76
CA ALA A 189 -2.31 0.54 7.34
C ALA A 189 -3.26 0.05 6.24
N SER A 190 -4.10 -0.90 6.58
CA SER A 190 -5.20 -1.33 5.71
C SER A 190 -6.40 -1.71 6.55
N ALA A 191 -7.57 -1.38 6.04
CA ALA A 191 -8.84 -1.91 6.49
C ALA A 191 -9.32 -2.91 5.44
N THR A 192 -9.55 -4.16 5.85
CA THR A 192 -10.16 -5.17 4.99
C THR A 192 -11.63 -5.27 5.35
N GLU A 193 -12.49 -4.84 4.44
CA GLU A 193 -13.94 -4.98 4.57
C GLU A 193 -14.41 -6.19 3.76
N TYR A 194 -15.13 -7.10 4.42
CA TYR A 194 -15.66 -8.30 3.78
C TYR A 194 -17.06 -8.05 3.23
N LEU A 195 -17.30 -8.47 2.00
CA LEU A 195 -18.61 -8.38 1.37
C LEU A 195 -19.67 -9.26 2.07
N PHE A 196 -19.25 -10.38 2.65
CA PHE A 196 -20.10 -11.33 3.38
C PHE A 196 -19.60 -11.54 4.81
N PRO A 197 -19.77 -10.57 5.72
CA PRO A 197 -19.16 -10.62 7.04
C PRO A 197 -19.62 -11.84 7.85
N GLU A 198 -20.90 -12.23 7.76
CA GLU A 198 -21.44 -13.42 8.44
C GLU A 198 -20.79 -14.71 7.93
N ARG A 199 -20.74 -14.91 6.61
CA ARG A 199 -20.13 -16.12 6.02
C ARG A 199 -18.64 -16.19 6.30
N VAL A 200 -17.97 -15.05 6.34
CA VAL A 200 -16.55 -14.99 6.72
C VAL A 200 -16.38 -15.39 8.20
N ARG A 201 -17.25 -14.93 9.10
CA ARG A 201 -17.23 -15.38 10.51
C ARG A 201 -17.45 -16.89 10.64
N GLU A 202 -18.46 -17.43 9.96
CA GLU A 202 -18.71 -18.88 9.92
C GLU A 202 -17.49 -19.66 9.40
N PHE A 203 -16.91 -19.19 8.30
CA PHE A 203 -15.72 -19.80 7.71
C PHE A 203 -14.51 -19.75 8.67
N LEU A 204 -14.24 -18.60 9.28
CA LEU A 204 -13.13 -18.43 10.22
C LEU A 204 -13.32 -19.34 11.44
N HIS A 205 -14.54 -19.43 11.97
CA HIS A 205 -14.86 -20.33 13.07
C HIS A 205 -14.65 -21.80 12.68
N ALA A 206 -15.17 -22.24 11.53
CA ALA A 206 -14.96 -23.59 11.03
C ALA A 206 -13.46 -23.89 10.81
N ARG A 207 -12.69 -22.92 10.32
CA ARG A 207 -11.24 -23.04 10.14
C ARG A 207 -10.50 -23.18 11.47
N GLU A 208 -10.92 -22.44 12.49
CA GLU A 208 -10.37 -22.53 13.84
C GLU A 208 -10.61 -23.92 14.44
N VAL A 209 -11.85 -24.40 14.41
CA VAL A 209 -12.21 -25.75 14.91
C VAL A 209 -11.42 -26.83 14.18
N LYS A 210 -11.32 -26.74 12.84
CA LYS A 210 -10.51 -27.67 12.04
C LYS A 210 -9.02 -27.59 12.38
N GLY A 211 -8.52 -26.39 12.71
CA GLY A 211 -7.15 -26.18 13.18
C GLY A 211 -6.89 -26.88 14.52
N LYS A 212 -7.74 -26.65 15.51
CA LYS A 212 -7.69 -27.31 16.83
C LYS A 212 -7.76 -28.83 16.70
N TYR A 213 -8.65 -29.35 15.85
CA TYR A 213 -8.73 -30.79 15.58
C TYR A 213 -7.42 -31.33 14.99
N LYS A 214 -6.84 -30.67 13.99
CA LYS A 214 -5.55 -31.09 13.41
C LYS A 214 -4.44 -31.07 14.45
N GLU A 215 -4.39 -30.05 15.29
CA GLU A 215 -3.42 -29.92 16.38
C GLU A 215 -3.55 -31.07 17.38
N MET A 216 -4.78 -31.39 17.80
CA MET A 216 -5.06 -32.53 18.69
C MET A 216 -4.68 -33.88 18.09
N VAL A 217 -4.87 -34.08 16.78
CA VAL A 217 -4.44 -35.30 16.09
C VAL A 217 -2.91 -35.39 15.97
N SER A 218 -2.24 -34.28 15.70
CA SER A 218 -0.77 -34.27 15.50
C SER A 218 0.02 -34.25 16.82
N HIS A 219 -0.53 -33.61 17.85
CA HIS A 219 0.10 -33.40 19.16
C HIS A 219 -0.74 -33.97 20.30
N THR A 220 -1.39 -35.12 20.10
CA THR A 220 -2.32 -35.73 21.06
C THR A 220 -1.76 -35.83 22.49
N ALA A 221 -0.46 -36.10 22.64
CA ALA A 221 0.19 -36.18 23.95
C ALA A 221 0.10 -34.87 24.75
N SER A 222 0.12 -33.71 24.08
CA SER A 222 0.01 -32.39 24.71
C SER A 222 -1.40 -32.10 25.26
N PHE A 223 -2.39 -32.92 24.92
CA PHE A 223 -3.78 -32.75 25.33
C PHE A 223 -4.21 -33.77 26.41
N LEU A 224 -3.35 -34.71 26.80
CA LEU A 224 -3.63 -35.59 27.95
C LEU A 224 -3.65 -34.79 29.25
N GLY A 225 -4.56 -35.10 30.17
CA GLY A 225 -4.74 -34.41 31.45
C GLY A 225 -5.45 -33.05 31.33
N THR A 226 -5.87 -32.65 30.13
CA THR A 226 -6.60 -31.38 29.91
C THR A 226 -8.11 -31.53 30.05
N GLY A 227 -8.61 -32.76 30.21
CA GLY A 227 -10.04 -33.07 30.30
C GLY A 227 -10.76 -33.15 28.95
N ILE A 228 -10.02 -33.12 27.84
CA ILE A 228 -10.56 -33.33 26.49
C ILE A 228 -10.95 -34.80 26.26
N PHE A 229 -10.19 -35.73 26.84
CA PHE A 229 -10.46 -37.16 26.78
C PHE A 229 -11.02 -37.63 28.12
N SER A 230 -11.80 -38.71 28.10
CA SER A 230 -12.24 -39.35 29.35
C SER A 230 -11.05 -39.98 30.07
N TYR A 231 -11.14 -40.17 31.38
CA TYR A 231 -10.09 -40.83 32.16
C TYR A 231 -9.75 -42.24 31.62
N GLU A 232 -10.74 -42.96 31.11
CA GLU A 232 -10.56 -44.28 30.51
C GLU A 232 -9.83 -44.22 29.16
N ASP A 233 -10.18 -43.24 28.32
CA ASP A 233 -9.50 -43.00 27.04
C ASP A 233 -8.05 -42.53 27.26
N GLU A 234 -7.78 -41.68 28.25
CA GLU A 234 -6.42 -41.21 28.56
C GLU A 234 -5.52 -42.35 29.02
N ASN A 235 -6.04 -43.24 29.88
CA ASN A 235 -5.31 -44.44 30.33
C ASN A 235 -5.00 -45.40 29.17
N THR A 236 -5.81 -45.38 28.12
CA THR A 236 -5.59 -46.17 26.90
C THR A 236 -4.60 -45.48 25.94
N LEU A 237 -4.73 -44.16 25.75
CA LEU A 237 -3.94 -43.38 24.80
C LEU A 237 -2.50 -43.14 25.26
N ALA A 238 -2.28 -42.88 26.55
CA ALA A 238 -0.96 -42.59 27.11
C ALA A 238 0.10 -43.66 26.78
N PRO A 239 -0.11 -44.96 27.04
CA PRO A 239 0.89 -45.99 26.73
C PRO A 239 1.12 -46.16 25.21
N LEU A 240 0.09 -45.97 24.37
CA LEU A 240 0.21 -46.05 22.91
C LEU A 240 1.05 -44.90 22.34
N LEU A 241 0.87 -43.69 22.86
CA LEU A 241 1.64 -42.52 22.46
C LEU A 241 3.10 -42.62 22.91
N GLN A 242 3.34 -43.13 24.12
CA GLN A 242 4.69 -43.44 24.60
C GLN A 242 5.38 -44.45 23.68
N ARG A 243 4.69 -45.55 23.35
CA ARG A 243 5.23 -46.59 22.45
C ARG A 243 5.53 -46.05 21.05
N ARG A 244 4.66 -45.20 20.51
CA ARG A 244 4.89 -44.51 19.23
C ARG A 244 6.19 -43.67 19.27
N GLY A 245 6.42 -42.95 20.37
CA GLY A 245 7.64 -42.16 20.59
C GLY A 245 8.92 -43.00 20.66
N GLU A 246 8.85 -44.23 21.18
CA GLU A 246 9.98 -45.17 21.21
C GLU A 246 10.31 -45.79 19.84
N LEU A 247 9.29 -45.95 18.98
CA LEU A 247 9.41 -46.63 17.68
C LEU A 247 9.84 -45.68 16.56
N LEU A 248 9.36 -44.43 16.55
CA LEU A 248 9.67 -43.45 15.49
C LEU A 248 11.17 -43.22 15.25
N PRO A 249 12.02 -43.04 16.30
CA PRO A 249 13.47 -42.89 16.12
C PRO A 249 14.14 -44.12 15.49
N ARG A 250 13.56 -45.31 15.67
CA ARG A 250 14.09 -46.58 15.12
C ARG A 250 13.79 -46.77 13.63
N MET A 251 12.92 -45.95 13.06
CA MET A 251 12.53 -45.99 11.64
C MET A 251 13.23 -44.93 10.79
N GLN A 252 13.93 -43.97 11.43
CA GLN A 252 14.69 -42.92 10.77
C GLN A 252 16.20 -43.23 10.67
N GLY A 253 16.61 -44.44 11.10
CA GLY A 253 17.98 -44.95 11.02
C GLY A 253 18.10 -46.08 10.00
#